data_AF-A0A6V7M4P1-F1
#
_entry.id   AF-A0A6V7M4P1-F1
#
_cell.length_a   1.000
_cell.length_b   1.000
_cell.length_c   1.000
_cell.angle_alpha   90.00
_cell.angle_beta   90.00
_cell.angle_gamma   90.00
#
_symmetry.space_group_name_H-M   'P 1'
#
loop_
_entity.id
_entity.type
_entity.pdbx_description
1 polymer ?
#
loop_
_entity_poly.entity_id
_entity_poly.type
_entity_poly.pdbx_seq_one_letter_code
_entity_poly.pdbx_strand_id
1 'polypeptide(L)' 'NESEVVENLEDVYSIGTFAQIHEMQDLGDRLRLVIMAHRRIKIVNQILEDLPVKPSH' A
#
# COMPACT_ATOMS: atom_id res chain seq x y z
N ASN A 1 4.04 -3.84 -20.47
CA ASN A 1 3.47 -4.18 -19.15
C ASN A 1 3.26 -2.90 -18.34
N GLU A 2 2.62 -1.89 -18.92
CA GLU A 2 2.56 -0.53 -18.37
C GLU A 2 1.37 -0.30 -17.43
N SER A 3 0.54 -1.32 -17.19
CA SER A 3 -0.71 -1.21 -16.43
C SER A 3 -0.58 -1.58 -14.95
N GLU A 4 0.58 -2.04 -14.49
CA GLU A 4 0.79 -2.51 -13.11
C GLU A 4 1.42 -1.47 -12.19
N VAL A 5 2.00 -0.41 -12.76
CA VAL A 5 2.56 0.70 -11.98
C VAL A 5 1.50 1.77 -11.85
N VAL A 6 1.17 2.11 -10.61
CA VAL A 6 0.27 3.21 -10.26
C VAL A 6 1.14 4.44 -10.01
N GLU A 7 0.95 5.50 -10.79
CA GLU A 7 1.74 6.73 -10.64
C GLU A 7 1.09 7.73 -9.67
N ASN A 8 -0.25 7.78 -9.61
CA ASN A 8 -0.97 8.75 -8.79
C ASN A 8 -2.00 8.07 -7.89
N LEU A 9 -2.30 8.72 -6.76
CA LEU A 9 -3.32 8.22 -5.82
C LEU A 9 -4.73 8.24 -6.40
N GLU A 10 -4.96 9.07 -7.41
CA GLU A 10 -6.22 9.21 -8.14
C GLU A 10 -6.49 8.00 -9.05
N ASP A 11 -5.44 7.25 -9.40
CA ASP A 11 -5.53 6.06 -10.24
C ASP A 11 -6.01 4.82 -9.46
N VAL A 12 -6.21 4.94 -8.14
CA VAL A 12 -6.66 3.85 -7.26
C VAL A 12 -7.94 4.21 -6.50
N TYR A 13 -8.70 3.18 -6.10
CA TYR A 13 -9.88 3.38 -5.27
C TYR A 13 -9.51 3.90 -3.89
N SER A 14 -10.15 5.00 -3.50
CA SER A 14 -9.93 5.64 -2.19
C SER A 14 -10.33 4.78 -0.99
N ILE A 15 -11.16 3.73 -1.19
CA ILE A 15 -11.53 2.76 -0.16
C ILE A 15 -10.90 1.41 -0.48
N GLY A 16 -10.00 0.95 0.39
CA GLY A 16 -9.37 -0.36 0.34
C GLY A 16 -9.75 -1.23 1.54
N THR A 17 -8.94 -2.27 1.77
CA THR A 17 -9.11 -3.19 2.90
C THR A 17 -7.83 -3.23 3.72
N PHE A 18 -7.96 -3.09 5.05
CA PHE A 18 -6.88 -3.36 6.00
C PHE A 18 -6.70 -4.87 6.10
N ALA A 19 -5.55 -5.36 5.66
CA ALA A 19 -5.23 -6.79 5.62
C ALA A 19 -3.90 -7.09 6.32
N GLN A 20 -3.78 -8.30 6.85
CA GLN A 20 -2.56 -8.83 7.46
C GLN A 20 -1.99 -9.97 6.62
N ILE A 21 -0.67 -9.97 6.41
CA ILE A 21 0.03 -11.09 5.78
C ILE A 21 0.07 -12.26 6.77
N HIS A 22 -0.55 -13.37 6.41
CA HIS A 22 -0.58 -14.59 7.22
C HIS A 22 0.55 -15.54 6.83
N GLU A 23 0.77 -15.70 5.52
CA GLU A 23 1.86 -16.52 4.99
C GLU A 23 2.49 -15.84 3.79
N MET A 24 3.80 -16.08 3.63
CA MET A 24 4.58 -15.62 2.50
C MET A 24 5.44 -16.77 2.01
N GLN A 25 5.38 -17.03 0.70
CA GLN A 25 6.20 -18.03 0.03
C GLN A 25 6.95 -17.39 -1.12
N ASP A 26 8.27 -17.53 -1.08
CA ASP A 26 9.16 -17.15 -2.18
C ASP A 26 9.29 -18.32 -3.17
N LEU A 27 9.05 -18.03 -4.45
CA LEU A 27 9.15 -18.98 -5.55
C LEU A 27 10.36 -18.68 -6.46
N GLY A 28 11.23 -17.74 -6.07
CA GLY A 28 12.40 -17.30 -6.83
C GLY A 28 12.09 -16.11 -7.74
N ASP A 29 11.24 -16.29 -8.76
CA ASP A 29 10.82 -15.23 -9.68
C ASP A 29 9.54 -14.50 -9.21
N ARG A 30 8.84 -15.06 -8.22
CA ARG A 30 7.53 -14.58 -7.75
C ARG A 30 7.36 -14.77 -6.25
N LEU A 31 6.55 -13.90 -5.67
CA LEU A 31 6.11 -14.00 -4.29
C LEU A 31 4.63 -14.40 -4.24
N ARG A 32 4.29 -15.39 -3.42
CA ARG A 32 2.91 -15.76 -3.11
C ARG A 32 2.61 -15.31 -1.68
N LEU A 33 1.53 -14.55 -1.51
CA LEU A 33 1.05 -14.07 -0.22
C LEU A 33 -0.33 -14.64 0.10
N VAL A 34 -0.50 -15.15 1.31
CA VAL A 34 -1.81 -15.43 1.90
C VAL A 34 -2.12 -14.30 2.88
N ILE A 35 -3.22 -13.58 2.63
CA ILE A 35 -3.59 -12.36 3.35
C ILE A 35 -4.98 -12.50 3.96
N MET A 36 -5.14 -12.05 5.21
CA MET A 36 -6.42 -11.97 5.91
C MET A 36 -6.94 -10.54 5.87
N ALA A 37 -8.12 -10.35 5.28
CA ALA A 37 -8.83 -9.08 5.28
C ALA A 37 -9.58 -8.85 6.60
N HIS A 38 -9.39 -7.68 7.24
CA HIS A 38 -10.05 -7.35 8.50
C HIS A 38 -11.21 -6.37 8.34
N ARG A 39 -11.00 -5.23 7.66
CA ARG A 39 -12.03 -4.19 7.48
C ARG A 39 -11.74 -3.26 6.32
N ARG A 40 -12.76 -2.56 5.84
CA ARG A 40 -12.61 -1.47 4.87
C ARG A 40 -11.92 -0.25 5.51
N ILE A 41 -11.03 0.40 4.77
CA ILE A 41 -10.34 1.63 5.20
C ILE A 41 -10.29 2.65 4.06
N LYS A 42 -10.23 3.93 4.40
CA LYS A 42 -10.06 5.02 3.43
C LYS A 42 -8.60 5.48 3.41
N ILE A 43 -8.06 5.68 2.22
CA ILE A 43 -6.79 6.37 2.04
C ILE A 43 -6.99 7.84 2.42
N VAL A 44 -6.24 8.32 3.41
CA VAL A 44 -6.39 9.69 3.93
C VAL A 44 -5.30 10.62 3.43
N ASN A 45 -4.03 10.24 3.57
CA ASN A 45 -2.86 11.00 3.16
C ASN A 45 -1.70 10.03 2.88
N GLN A 46 -0.76 10.43 2.01
CA GLN A 46 0.53 9.76 1.86
C GLN A 46 1.52 10.33 2.88
N ILE A 47 2.23 9.46 3.59
CA ILE A 47 3.34 9.86 4.46
C ILE A 47 4.61 9.69 3.64
N LEU A 48 5.27 10.80 3.32
CA LEU A 48 6.59 10.79 2.68
C LEU A 48 7.63 10.85 3.80
N GLU A 49 8.38 9.76 4.00
CA GLU A 49 9.35 9.64 5.09
C GLU A 49 10.54 10.63 4.99
N ASP A 50 10.71 11.31 3.85
CA ASP A 50 11.84 12.21 3.56
C ASP A 50 11.53 13.73 3.61
N LEU A 51 10.35 14.17 4.05
CA LEU A 51 10.13 15.62 4.25
C LEU A 51 10.65 16.04 5.63
N PRO A 52 11.67 16.91 5.74
CA PRO A 52 12.06 17.45 7.02
C PRO A 52 10.85 18.20 7.60
N VAL A 53 10.37 17.73 8.74
CA VAL A 53 9.34 18.42 9.53
C VAL A 53 9.89 19.81 9.82
N LYS A 54 9.45 20.84 9.07
CA LYS A 54 9.81 22.22 9.41
C LYS A 54 9.20 22.50 10.79
N PRO A 55 10.02 22.77 11.83
CA PRO A 55 9.46 23.18 13.11
C PRO A 55 8.73 24.50 12.88
N SER A 56 7.45 24.53 13.20
CA SER A 56 6.66 25.74 13.20
C SER A 56 6.95 26.50 14.49
N HIS A 57 7.88 27.46 14.44
CA HIS A 57 7.96 28.61 15.36
C HIS A 57 8.62 29.79 14.64
#